data_AF-A0A7V8SU61-F1
#
_entry.id   AF-A0A7V8SU61-F1
#
_cell.length_a   1.000
_cell.length_b   1.000
_cell.length_c   1.000
_cell.angle_alpha   90.00
_cell.angle_beta   90.00
_cell.angle_gamma   90.00
#
_symmetry.space_group_name_H-M   'P 1'
#
loop_
_entity.id
_entity.type
_entity.pdbx_description
1 polymer ?
#
loop_
_entity_poly.entity_id
_entity_poly.type
_entity_poly.pdbx_seq_one_letter_code
_entity_poly.pdbx_strand_id
1 'polypeptide(L)'
;MRSEREDSDVITFDELVKIGRDTQNDDLGDECLICQAEPGQPCGVECDKRGELAARRVREMTVNLPGAQFEELLAAAHEREARDDETPGFFWAWCAVDEEATARGLGVARPSPAEHLRDFWS
;
A
#
# COMPACT_ATOMS: atom_id res chain seq x y z
N MET A 1 -10.15 -31.44 -25.76
CA MET A 1 -9.29 -30.25 -25.84
C MET A 1 -10.10 -29.03 -25.47
N ARG A 2 -10.10 -28.65 -24.19
CA ARG A 2 -10.51 -27.31 -23.78
C ARG A 2 -9.31 -26.76 -23.00
N SER A 3 -8.59 -25.85 -23.64
CA SER A 3 -7.66 -24.94 -22.99
C SER A 3 -8.49 -24.07 -22.06
N GLU A 4 -8.56 -24.46 -20.80
CA GLU A 4 -8.92 -23.55 -19.72
C GLU A 4 -7.63 -22.82 -19.39
N ARG A 5 -7.67 -21.51 -19.57
CA ARG A 5 -6.54 -20.60 -19.47
C ARG A 5 -5.92 -20.79 -18.09
N GLU A 6 -4.60 -20.94 -18.05
CA GLU A 6 -3.84 -20.48 -16.89
C GLU A 6 -4.16 -18.98 -16.75
N ASP A 7 -5.15 -18.65 -15.94
CA ASP A 7 -5.30 -17.34 -15.33
C ASP A 7 -4.02 -17.14 -14.51
N SER A 8 -3.00 -16.59 -15.16
CA SER A 8 -1.86 -16.04 -14.45
C SER A 8 -2.45 -14.96 -13.54
N ASP A 9 -2.53 -15.24 -12.24
CA ASP A 9 -2.96 -14.32 -11.18
C ASP A 9 -2.04 -13.09 -11.16
N VAL A 10 -2.17 -12.20 -12.15
CA VAL A 10 -1.45 -10.93 -12.21
C VAL A 10 -2.17 -9.99 -11.28
N ILE A 11 -1.59 -9.78 -10.10
CA ILE A 11 -2.11 -8.83 -9.14
C ILE A 11 -1.96 -7.40 -9.66
N THR A 12 -3.07 -6.68 -9.68
CA THR A 12 -3.14 -5.29 -10.11
C THR A 12 -3.00 -4.33 -8.93
N PHE A 13 -2.55 -3.10 -9.20
CA PHE A 13 -2.48 -2.09 -8.15
C PHE A 13 -3.87 -1.73 -7.60
N ASP A 14 -4.94 -1.80 -8.40
CA ASP A 14 -6.32 -1.63 -7.90
C ASP A 14 -6.74 -2.71 -6.90
N GLU A 15 -6.27 -3.94 -7.05
CA GLU A 15 -6.49 -5.00 -6.06
C GLU A 15 -5.75 -4.71 -4.76
N LEU A 16 -4.54 -4.16 -4.83
CA LEU A 16 -3.83 -3.70 -3.64
C LEU A 16 -4.56 -2.55 -2.94
N VAL A 17 -5.11 -1.59 -3.69
CA VAL A 17 -5.94 -0.52 -3.11
C VAL A 17 -7.19 -1.08 -2.45
N LYS A 18 -7.84 -2.09 -3.04
CA LYS A 18 -8.96 -2.80 -2.40
C LYS A 18 -8.54 -3.48 -1.10
N ILE A 19 -7.38 -4.15 -1.06
CA ILE A 19 -6.83 -4.71 0.19
C ILE A 19 -6.60 -3.58 1.21
N GLY A 20 -6.00 -2.48 0.78
CA GLY A 20 -5.76 -1.30 1.61
C GLY A 20 -7.05 -0.69 2.17
N ARG A 21 -8.15 -0.77 1.43
CA ARG A 21 -9.49 -0.29 1.84
C ARG A 21 -10.19 -1.25 2.79
N ASP A 22 -10.25 -2.53 2.42
CA ASP A 22 -11.14 -3.52 3.02
C ASP A 22 -10.53 -4.22 4.23
N THR A 23 -9.22 -4.07 4.44
CA THR A 23 -8.55 -4.61 5.64
C THR A 23 -9.15 -4.01 6.91
N GLN A 24 -9.48 -4.89 7.85
CA GLN A 24 -9.96 -4.57 9.19
C GLN A 24 -9.22 -5.44 10.21
N ASN A 25 -9.15 -4.96 11.45
CA ASN A 25 -8.69 -5.80 12.54
C ASN A 25 -9.77 -6.83 12.89
N ASP A 26 -9.37 -8.08 13.06
CA ASP A 26 -10.27 -9.17 13.47
C ASP A 26 -10.69 -9.05 14.95
N ASP A 27 -9.95 -8.25 15.72
CA ASP A 27 -10.23 -7.94 17.12
C ASP A 27 -10.99 -6.61 17.24
N LEU A 28 -12.32 -6.71 17.25
CA LEU A 28 -13.25 -5.62 17.53
C LEU A 28 -13.70 -5.62 19.00
N GLY A 29 -13.01 -6.35 19.90
CA GLY A 29 -13.44 -6.53 21.28
C GLY A 29 -13.36 -5.25 22.13
N ASP A 30 -12.42 -4.38 21.81
CA ASP A 30 -12.11 -3.16 22.56
C ASP A 30 -12.19 -1.89 21.68
N GLU A 31 -12.36 -0.74 22.32
CA GLU A 31 -12.30 0.57 21.67
C GLU A 31 -10.93 0.78 20.99
N CYS A 32 -10.95 1.29 19.76
CA CYS A 32 -9.72 1.68 19.08
C CYS A 32 -9.24 3.04 19.60
N LEU A 33 -8.21 3.07 20.45
CA LEU A 33 -7.65 4.31 21.00
C LEU A 33 -6.98 5.26 19.97
N ILE A 34 -6.89 4.84 18.70
CA ILE A 34 -6.34 5.68 17.61
C ILE A 34 -7.46 6.41 16.87
N CYS A 35 -8.48 5.69 16.39
CA CYS A 35 -9.59 6.29 15.64
C CYS A 35 -10.90 6.43 16.43
N GLN A 36 -10.89 6.09 17.72
CA GLN A 36 -12.02 6.12 18.65
C GLN A 36 -13.23 5.30 18.18
N ALA A 37 -12.99 4.25 17.38
CA ALA A 37 -14.03 3.30 17.02
C ALA A 37 -14.48 2.54 18.27
N GLU A 38 -15.78 2.52 18.53
CA GLU A 38 -16.38 1.79 19.65
C GLU A 38 -16.14 0.27 19.53
N PRO A 39 -16.23 -0.49 20.65
CA PRO A 39 -16.23 -1.95 20.60
C PRO A 39 -17.27 -2.48 19.60
N GLY A 40 -16.85 -3.39 18.72
CA GLY A 40 -17.67 -3.95 17.65
C GLY A 40 -17.75 -3.10 16.38
N GLN A 41 -17.24 -1.87 16.38
CA GLN A 41 -17.21 -1.01 15.19
C GLN A 41 -15.90 -1.16 14.42
N PRO A 42 -15.95 -1.21 13.07
CA PRO A 42 -14.74 -1.24 12.26
C PRO A 42 -13.94 0.07 12.41
N CYS A 43 -12.62 -0.03 12.30
CA CYS A 43 -11.75 1.15 12.27
C CYS A 43 -11.95 1.94 10.98
N GLY A 44 -11.89 3.27 11.09
CA GLY A 44 -11.94 4.17 9.93
C GLY A 44 -10.77 3.95 8.96
N VAL A 45 -10.94 4.37 7.70
CA VAL A 45 -9.96 4.12 6.63
C VAL A 45 -8.62 4.84 6.81
N GLU A 46 -8.61 5.87 7.64
CA GLU A 46 -7.43 6.67 8.00
C GLU A 46 -6.81 6.22 9.34
N CYS A 47 -7.35 5.17 9.98
CA CYS A 47 -6.80 4.67 11.25
C CYS A 47 -5.44 3.99 11.02
N ASP A 48 -4.39 4.46 11.69
CA ASP A 48 -3.04 3.91 11.59
C ASP A 48 -2.97 2.41 11.94
N LYS A 49 -3.65 1.97 13.02
CA LYS A 49 -3.66 0.53 13.40
C LYS A 49 -4.21 -0.36 12.28
N ARG A 50 -5.27 0.11 11.62
CA ARG A 50 -5.84 -0.59 10.46
C ARG A 50 -4.91 -0.48 9.25
N GLY A 51 -4.34 0.71 9.06
CA GLY A 51 -3.41 1.03 7.99
C GLY A 51 -2.16 0.18 7.97
N GLU A 52 -1.52 -0.02 9.12
CA GLU A 52 -0.35 -0.89 9.27
C GLU A 52 -0.68 -2.34 8.90
N LEU A 53 -1.87 -2.82 9.28
CA LEU A 53 -2.34 -4.16 8.90
C LEU A 53 -2.59 -4.24 7.38
N ALA A 54 -3.21 -3.22 6.80
CA ALA A 54 -3.41 -3.10 5.36
C ALA A 54 -2.09 -3.15 4.60
N ALA A 55 -1.12 -2.31 5.00
CA ALA A 55 0.20 -2.27 4.41
C ALA A 55 0.93 -3.61 4.53
N ARG A 56 0.82 -4.31 5.67
CA ARG A 56 1.37 -5.66 5.83
C ARG A 56 0.78 -6.65 4.84
N ARG A 57 -0.54 -6.68 4.68
CA ARG A 57 -1.22 -7.57 3.72
C ARG A 57 -0.83 -7.24 2.28
N VAL A 58 -0.70 -5.95 1.94
CA VAL A 58 -0.21 -5.54 0.61
C VAL A 58 1.22 -6.05 0.38
N ARG A 59 2.13 -5.89 1.36
CA ARG A 59 3.51 -6.39 1.26
C ARG A 59 3.58 -7.90 1.06
N GLU A 60 2.73 -8.67 1.75
CA GLU A 60 2.67 -10.13 1.57
C GLU A 60 2.35 -10.52 0.13
N MET A 61 1.55 -9.71 -0.58
CA MET A 61 1.23 -9.92 -1.98
C MET A 61 2.35 -9.46 -2.93
N THR A 62 3.13 -8.44 -2.56
CA THR A 62 4.13 -7.84 -3.46
C THR A 62 5.53 -8.46 -3.34
N VAL A 63 5.93 -8.92 -2.15
CA VAL A 63 7.30 -9.36 -1.84
C VAL A 63 7.80 -10.50 -2.74
N ASN A 64 6.91 -11.37 -3.21
CA ASN A 64 7.27 -12.52 -4.06
C ASN A 64 6.99 -12.30 -5.55
N LEU A 65 6.55 -11.09 -5.95
CA LEU A 65 6.28 -10.82 -7.36
C LEU A 65 7.57 -10.83 -8.18
N PRO A 66 7.56 -11.47 -9.37
CA PRO A 66 8.62 -11.34 -10.37
C PRO A 66 8.93 -9.87 -10.67
N GLY A 67 10.21 -9.56 -10.96
CA GLY A 67 10.67 -8.18 -11.19
C GLY A 67 9.81 -7.39 -12.17
N ALA A 68 9.55 -7.95 -13.36
CA ALA A 68 8.71 -7.29 -14.38
C ALA A 68 7.28 -7.00 -13.91
N GLN A 69 6.65 -7.92 -13.17
CA GLN A 69 5.30 -7.71 -12.63
C GLN A 69 5.29 -6.64 -11.55
N PHE A 70 6.32 -6.62 -10.70
CA PHE A 70 6.45 -5.59 -9.68
C PHE A 70 6.73 -4.21 -10.28
N GLU A 71 7.53 -4.12 -11.33
CA GLU A 71 7.81 -2.86 -12.04
C GLU A 71 6.54 -2.28 -12.69
N GLU A 72 5.69 -3.13 -13.31
CA GLU A 72 4.38 -2.70 -13.83
C GLU A 72 3.48 -2.15 -12.71
N LEU A 73 3.48 -2.81 -11.56
CA LEU A 73 2.71 -2.40 -10.39
C LEU A 73 3.23 -1.09 -9.78
N LEU A 74 4.56 -0.93 -9.70
CA LEU A 74 5.22 0.30 -9.25
C LEU A 74 4.91 1.48 -10.20
N ALA A 75 4.93 1.24 -11.51
CA ALA A 75 4.57 2.27 -12.49
C ALA A 75 3.11 2.74 -12.31
N ALA A 76 2.18 1.81 -12.08
CA ALA A 76 0.79 2.14 -11.79
C ALA A 76 0.63 2.91 -10.47
N ALA A 77 1.40 2.56 -9.44
CA ALA A 77 1.42 3.27 -8.17
C ALA A 77 1.87 4.73 -8.34
N HIS A 78 2.96 4.96 -9.08
CA HIS A 78 3.47 6.31 -9.36
C HIS A 78 2.53 7.14 -10.25
N GLU A 79 1.88 6.53 -11.25
CA GLU A 79 0.91 7.23 -12.10
C GLU A 79 -0.28 7.75 -11.27
N ARG A 80 -0.69 7.00 -10.24
CA ARG A 80 -1.76 7.41 -9.32
C ARG A 80 -1.29 8.44 -8.29
N GLU A 81 -0.09 8.26 -7.73
CA GLU A 81 0.54 9.24 -6.84
C GLU A 81 0.66 10.61 -7.52
N ALA A 82 1.12 10.65 -8.79
CA ALA A 82 1.25 11.88 -9.56
C ALA A 82 -0.08 12.59 -9.87
N ARG A 83 -1.22 11.92 -9.62
CA ARG A 83 -2.58 12.45 -9.77
C ARG A 83 -3.23 12.78 -8.42
N ASP A 84 -2.48 12.71 -7.32
CA ASP A 84 -2.97 12.91 -5.96
C ASP A 84 -4.19 12.02 -5.66
N ASP A 85 -4.08 10.72 -5.93
CA ASP A 85 -5.21 9.80 -5.79
C ASP A 85 -5.68 9.65 -4.33
N GLU A 86 -6.86 10.17 -4.02
CA GLU A 86 -7.49 10.12 -2.69
C GLU A 86 -8.35 8.86 -2.46
N THR A 87 -8.29 7.86 -3.34
CA THR A 87 -9.08 6.63 -3.19
C THR A 87 -8.81 5.97 -1.83
N PRO A 88 -9.84 5.65 -1.02
CA PRO A 88 -9.63 4.98 0.26
C PRO A 88 -8.83 3.69 0.10
N GLY A 89 -7.74 3.56 0.87
CA GLY A 89 -6.80 2.44 0.77
C GLY A 89 -5.60 2.68 -0.14
N PHE A 90 -5.61 3.71 -0.99
CA PHE A 90 -4.49 4.07 -1.87
C PHE A 90 -3.21 4.31 -1.08
N PHE A 91 -3.26 5.18 -0.07
CA PHE A 91 -2.10 5.53 0.76
C PHE A 91 -1.36 4.29 1.29
N TRP A 92 -2.09 3.34 1.87
CA TRP A 92 -1.52 2.12 2.43
C TRP A 92 -0.94 1.18 1.37
N ALA A 93 -1.60 1.08 0.21
CA ALA A 93 -1.10 0.29 -0.91
C ALA A 93 0.17 0.91 -1.53
N TRP A 94 0.16 2.22 -1.75
CA TRP A 94 1.30 2.97 -2.26
C TRP A 94 2.50 2.88 -1.31
N CYS A 95 2.34 3.12 -0.01
CA CYS A 95 3.42 3.01 0.97
C CYS A 95 4.07 1.62 0.97
N ALA A 96 3.26 0.56 0.95
CA ALA A 96 3.77 -0.81 0.94
C ALA A 96 4.55 -1.14 -0.34
N VAL A 97 4.13 -0.59 -1.49
CA VAL A 97 4.82 -0.77 -2.78
C VAL A 97 6.10 0.05 -2.83
N ASP A 98 6.10 1.29 -2.33
CA ASP A 98 7.28 2.16 -2.27
C ASP A 98 8.38 1.59 -1.34
N GLU A 99 7.97 1.03 -0.19
CA GLU A 99 8.88 0.30 0.71
C GLU A 99 9.52 -0.91 0.02
N GLU A 100 8.73 -1.71 -0.70
CA GLU A 100 9.24 -2.87 -1.44
C GLU A 100 10.15 -2.43 -2.61
N ALA A 101 9.80 -1.35 -3.31
CA ALA A 101 10.63 -0.79 -4.37
C ALA A 101 11.99 -0.34 -3.80
N THR A 102 11.98 0.30 -2.64
CA THR A 102 13.19 0.66 -1.90
C THR A 102 14.02 -0.57 -1.53
N ALA A 103 13.38 -1.63 -1.01
CA ALA A 103 14.07 -2.87 -0.67
C ALA A 103 14.70 -3.57 -1.90
N ARG A 104 14.09 -3.42 -3.08
CA ARG A 104 14.60 -3.93 -4.37
C ARG A 104 15.63 -3.03 -5.04
N GLY A 105 15.90 -1.84 -4.50
CA GLY A 105 16.76 -0.84 -5.13
C GLY A 105 16.15 -0.15 -6.35
N LEU A 106 14.82 -0.24 -6.51
CA LEU A 106 14.02 0.43 -7.54
C LEU A 106 13.42 1.75 -7.06
N GLY A 107 13.41 1.98 -5.74
CA GLY A 107 12.92 3.22 -5.14
C GLY A 107 13.70 4.42 -5.69
N VAL A 108 12.98 5.46 -6.10
CA VAL A 108 13.60 6.76 -6.38
C VAL A 108 14.29 7.16 -5.08
N ALA A 109 15.58 7.49 -5.13
CA ALA A 109 16.25 8.10 -3.99
C ALA A 109 15.54 9.42 -3.68
N ARG A 110 14.47 9.37 -2.88
CA ARG A 110 13.90 10.57 -2.28
C ARG A 110 15.04 11.10 -1.41
N PRO A 111 15.50 12.34 -1.64
CA PRO A 111 16.47 12.94 -0.76
C PRO A 111 15.93 12.79 0.65
N SER A 112 16.77 12.34 1.58
CA SER A 112 16.34 12.17 2.96
C SER A 112 15.72 13.49 3.43
N PRO A 113 14.74 13.49 4.37
CA PRO A 113 14.22 14.74 4.93
C PRO A 113 15.32 15.66 5.48
N ALA A 114 16.52 15.13 5.77
CA ALA A 114 17.70 15.87 6.18
C ALA A 114 18.38 16.65 5.03
N GLU A 115 18.20 16.26 3.77
CA GLU A 115 18.76 16.95 2.60
C GLU A 115 17.90 18.14 2.15
N HIS A 116 16.59 18.08 2.33
CA HIS A 116 15.67 19.19 2.00
C HIS A 116 15.88 20.44 2.89
N LEU A 117 16.49 20.28 4.07
CA LEU A 117 16.78 21.39 4.98
C LEU A 117 18.05 22.17 4.65
N ARG A 118 18.93 21.66 3.76
CA ARG A 118 20.14 22.40 3.34
C ARG A 118 19.85 23.44 2.27
N ASP A 119 18.91 23.17 1.37
CA ASP A 119 18.60 24.07 0.26
C ASP A 119 17.70 25.25 0.66
N PHE A 120 17.08 25.20 1.85
CA PHE A 120 16.28 26.31 2.38
C PHE A 120 17.11 27.40 3.07
N TRP A 121 18.41 27.18 3.26
CA TRP A 121 19.32 28.08 4.01
C TRP A 121 20.59 28.44 3.21
N SER A 122 20.53 28.43 1.88
CA SER A 122 21.56 29.02 1.00
C SER A 122 21.02 30.20 0.22
#